data_AF-A0A654LYJ9-F1
#
_entry.id   AF-A0A654LYJ9-F1
#
_cell.length_a   1.000
_cell.length_b   1.000
_cell.length_c   1.000
_cell.angle_alpha   90.00
_cell.angle_beta   90.00
_cell.angle_gamma   90.00
#
_symmetry.space_group_name_H-M   'P 1'
#
loop_
_entity.id
_entity.type
_entity.pdbx_description
1 polymer ?
#
loop_
_entity_poly.entity_id
_entity_poly.type
_entity_poly.pdbx_seq_one_letter_code
_entity_poly.pdbx_strand_id
1 'polypeptide(L)'
;MKKTFSIFGPCSFTFAMLLLFFYMPSTYFPTTFALSPAFEPQAINDQRNDWIQTFGNESINLKSNYSDLLEIDYLSDGKTLKATLWLGSDSENASIYNQSSKRISYGMLIKIASYNINTGFSGADYNYYIEWVNGKWNEYLYQLSSTGSQILSYSKTNYTEFFGGPTIGPGYVKLNLNLSYIENPSEYGILFYTTDSFNNNEVSDFTDWVGVPPSAMTMVTSPKDIVVTQGEQLLVPANILSTFSNNVTDITFNKASNDDGSEFNSSGLYASIERIQPSLFKINVSPQTPLGFYTIPFSASLFIDTTIESKESAPSYNESGIMKSGLQTSKKYPTFGYVTNPSMNLTITVTPPISFDEQFKEFWSVYGQPISIIAGGFAGGFASLVFAKFRKTDKQSKDTKS
;
A
#
# COMPACT_ATOMS: atom_id res chain seq x y z
N MET A 1 -23.79 -82.83 8.78
CA MET A 1 -24.32 -81.62 8.09
C MET A 1 -24.80 -80.62 9.13
N LYS A 2 -24.02 -79.58 9.43
CA LYS A 2 -24.45 -78.40 10.18
C LYS A 2 -24.02 -77.19 9.35
N LYS A 3 -24.99 -76.49 8.76
CA LYS A 3 -24.77 -75.22 8.07
C LYS A 3 -24.87 -74.10 9.10
N THR A 4 -23.76 -73.46 9.41
CA THR A 4 -23.72 -72.18 10.14
C THR A 4 -23.91 -71.04 9.13
N PHE A 5 -25.01 -70.30 9.27
CA PHE A 5 -25.28 -69.08 8.52
C PHE A 5 -24.47 -67.93 9.12
N SER A 6 -23.60 -67.33 8.31
CA SER A 6 -22.93 -66.06 8.62
C SER A 6 -23.86 -64.90 8.26
N ILE A 7 -24.43 -64.25 9.27
CA ILE A 7 -25.20 -63.01 9.13
C ILE A 7 -24.27 -61.85 9.48
N PHE A 8 -23.50 -61.38 8.51
CA PHE A 8 -22.91 -60.04 8.57
C PHE A 8 -23.02 -59.45 7.16
N GLY A 9 -24.16 -58.81 6.91
CA GLY A 9 -24.38 -58.03 5.69
C GLY A 9 -23.68 -56.66 5.76
N PRO A 10 -23.34 -56.06 4.61
CA PRO A 10 -22.57 -54.81 4.49
C PRO A 10 -23.26 -53.55 5.08
N CYS A 11 -24.46 -53.68 5.64
CA CYS A 11 -25.23 -52.57 6.21
C CYS A 11 -24.70 -52.05 7.56
N SER A 12 -23.90 -52.84 8.29
CA SER A 12 -23.45 -52.44 9.62
C SER A 12 -22.27 -51.46 9.61
N PHE A 13 -21.52 -51.40 8.51
CA PHE A 13 -20.32 -50.56 8.42
C PHE A 13 -20.65 -49.11 8.07
N THR A 14 -21.66 -48.91 7.21
CA THR A 14 -22.15 -47.56 6.84
C THR A 14 -22.83 -46.86 8.00
N PHE A 15 -23.57 -47.59 8.84
CA PHE A 15 -24.23 -47.01 10.01
C PHE A 15 -23.24 -46.61 11.11
N ALA A 16 -22.18 -47.40 11.31
CA ALA A 16 -21.10 -47.07 12.24
C ALA A 16 -20.30 -45.84 11.81
N MET A 17 -20.05 -45.66 10.50
CA MET A 17 -19.36 -44.48 9.99
C MET A 17 -20.22 -43.21 10.09
N LEU A 18 -21.53 -43.32 9.89
CA LEU A 18 -22.47 -42.20 10.05
C LEU A 18 -22.54 -41.74 11.52
N LEU A 19 -22.56 -42.68 12.46
CA LEU A 19 -22.52 -42.38 13.91
C LEU A 19 -21.19 -41.72 14.32
N LEU A 20 -20.06 -42.11 13.73
CA LEU A 20 -18.76 -41.46 13.96
C LEU A 20 -18.74 -39.99 13.48
N PHE A 21 -19.48 -39.64 12.44
CA PHE A 21 -19.63 -38.24 12.00
C PHE A 21 -20.49 -37.40 12.96
N PHE A 22 -21.48 -37.99 13.64
CA PHE A 22 -22.31 -37.30 14.63
C PHE A 22 -21.64 -37.15 16.01
N TYR A 23 -20.62 -37.97 16.31
CA TYR A 23 -19.85 -37.89 17.56
C TYR A 23 -18.53 -37.13 17.44
N MET A 24 -18.20 -36.58 16.26
CA MET A 24 -17.16 -35.56 16.18
C MET A 24 -17.71 -34.29 16.84
N PRO A 25 -17.21 -33.88 18.02
CA PRO A 25 -17.63 -32.61 18.59
C PRO A 25 -17.29 -31.52 17.58
N SER A 26 -18.26 -30.67 17.27
CA SER A 26 -18.16 -29.48 16.41
C SER A 26 -17.21 -28.40 16.97
N THR A 27 -16.22 -28.78 17.77
CA THR A 27 -15.37 -27.91 18.59
C THR A 27 -13.99 -27.67 18.00
N TYR A 28 -13.81 -27.83 16.69
CA TYR A 28 -12.58 -27.43 15.99
C TYR A 28 -12.90 -26.50 14.82
N PHE A 29 -13.72 -25.49 15.07
CA PHE A 29 -13.45 -24.21 14.41
C PHE A 29 -12.30 -23.60 15.19
N PRO A 30 -11.07 -23.47 14.63
CA PRO A 30 -10.11 -22.57 15.21
C PRO A 30 -10.83 -21.22 15.28
N THR A 31 -11.10 -20.75 16.50
CA THR A 31 -11.33 -19.34 16.72
C THR A 31 -10.03 -18.70 16.29
N THR A 32 -9.97 -18.26 15.04
CA THR A 32 -8.94 -17.34 14.57
C THR A 32 -9.12 -16.11 15.44
N PHE A 33 -8.33 -16.01 16.51
CA PHE A 33 -8.22 -14.77 17.24
C PHE A 33 -7.76 -13.74 16.21
N ALA A 34 -8.64 -12.80 15.87
CA ALA A 34 -8.27 -11.65 15.07
C ALA A 34 -7.22 -10.89 15.90
N LEU A 35 -5.95 -11.10 15.55
CA LEU A 35 -4.84 -10.33 16.09
C LEU A 35 -4.51 -9.29 15.05
N SER A 36 -4.32 -8.05 15.51
CA SER A 36 -3.74 -7.01 14.68
C SER A 36 -2.30 -7.38 14.29
N PRO A 37 -1.76 -6.73 13.26
CA PRO A 37 -0.39 -6.97 12.83
C PRO A 37 0.61 -6.60 13.94
N ALA A 38 1.62 -7.45 14.11
CA ALA A 38 2.82 -7.12 14.88
C ALA A 38 3.93 -6.68 13.92
N PHE A 39 4.68 -5.64 14.27
CA PHE A 39 5.77 -5.11 13.45
C PHE A 39 6.86 -4.47 14.31
N GLU A 40 8.09 -4.49 13.76
CA GLU A 40 9.28 -3.91 14.38
C GLU A 40 9.16 -2.38 14.52
N PRO A 41 9.92 -1.75 15.44
CA PRO A 41 9.92 -0.30 15.61
C PRO A 41 10.08 0.47 14.29
N GLN A 42 9.25 1.50 14.14
CA GLN A 42 9.23 2.44 13.02
C GLN A 42 9.42 3.86 13.55
N ALA A 43 9.99 4.73 12.73
CA ALA A 43 10.21 6.13 13.08
C ALA A 43 9.59 7.06 12.01
N ILE A 44 9.01 8.17 12.46
CA ILE A 44 8.52 9.28 11.61
C ILE A 44 9.24 10.53 12.07
N ASN A 45 9.95 11.20 11.16
CA ASN A 45 10.54 12.51 11.44
C ASN A 45 9.55 13.58 11.03
N ASP A 46 9.40 14.60 11.87
CA ASP A 46 8.45 15.68 11.65
C ASP A 46 9.15 17.03 11.45
N GLN A 47 8.48 17.95 10.77
CA GLN A 47 9.03 19.29 10.56
C GLN A 47 8.87 20.12 11.82
N ARG A 48 9.93 20.81 12.22
CA ARG A 48 9.86 21.65 13.42
C ARG A 48 9.02 22.89 13.17
N ASN A 49 8.20 23.25 14.15
CA ASN A 49 7.44 24.50 14.24
C ASN A 49 6.41 24.72 13.12
N ASP A 50 5.76 23.68 12.63
CA ASP A 50 4.85 23.70 11.48
C ASP A 50 3.36 23.60 11.86
N TRP A 51 3.02 23.90 13.13
CA TRP A 51 1.64 23.92 13.63
C TRP A 51 0.61 24.55 12.68
N ILE A 52 -0.53 23.90 12.62
CA ILE A 52 -1.70 24.33 11.87
C ILE A 52 -2.77 24.81 12.85
N GLN A 53 -3.38 25.96 12.58
CA GLN A 53 -4.50 26.47 13.37
C GLN A 53 -5.75 25.60 13.14
N THR A 54 -6.15 24.78 14.10
CA THR A 54 -7.29 23.84 14.01
C THR A 54 -8.62 24.39 14.55
N PHE A 55 -8.58 25.44 15.36
CA PHE A 55 -9.78 26.15 15.82
C PHE A 55 -9.48 27.60 16.22
N GLY A 56 -10.42 28.52 15.99
CA GLY A 56 -10.28 29.93 16.40
C GLY A 56 -9.29 30.75 15.56
N ASN A 57 -8.75 31.80 16.19
CA ASN A 57 -7.78 32.73 15.58
C ASN A 57 -6.37 32.49 16.12
N GLU A 58 -5.37 32.97 15.37
CA GLU A 58 -3.98 32.96 15.81
C GLU A 58 -3.84 33.63 17.18
N SER A 59 -3.09 32.99 18.06
CA SER A 59 -2.83 33.46 19.42
C SER A 59 -1.36 33.27 19.78
N ILE A 60 -0.78 34.29 20.41
CA ILE A 60 0.61 34.26 20.91
C ILE A 60 0.83 33.26 22.07
N ASN A 61 -0.25 32.75 22.66
CA ASN A 61 -0.18 31.82 23.80
C ASN A 61 -0.20 30.34 23.37
N LEU A 62 -0.22 30.09 22.07
CA LEU A 62 -0.21 28.78 21.43
C LEU A 62 1.19 28.50 20.83
N LYS A 63 1.37 27.31 20.23
CA LYS A 63 2.64 26.88 19.61
C LYS A 63 3.78 26.75 20.61
N SER A 64 3.48 26.10 21.73
CA SER A 64 4.51 25.79 22.71
C SER A 64 5.46 24.70 22.21
N ASN A 65 6.69 24.67 22.74
CA ASN A 65 7.60 23.55 22.50
C ASN A 65 7.07 22.20 23.04
N TYR A 66 6.07 22.20 23.94
CA TYR A 66 5.45 20.97 24.44
C TYR A 66 4.51 20.34 23.42
N SER A 67 4.09 21.11 22.41
CA SER A 67 3.28 20.66 21.28
C SER A 67 4.07 20.65 19.97
N ASP A 68 5.39 20.92 19.99
CA ASP A 68 6.25 20.82 18.79
C ASP A 68 6.61 19.35 18.64
N LEU A 69 6.07 18.68 17.63
CA LEU A 69 6.35 17.29 17.37
C LEU A 69 7.66 17.20 16.56
N LEU A 70 8.58 16.34 17.01
CA LEU A 70 9.90 16.22 16.36
C LEU A 70 10.06 14.88 15.66
N GLU A 71 9.72 13.81 16.36
CA GLU A 71 9.90 12.44 15.92
C GLU A 71 8.91 11.53 16.64
N ILE A 72 8.48 10.46 15.98
CA ILE A 72 7.57 9.47 16.53
C ILE A 72 8.17 8.09 16.32
N ASP A 73 8.46 7.39 17.42
CA ASP A 73 8.76 5.96 17.39
C ASP A 73 7.50 5.16 17.68
N TYR A 74 7.12 4.22 16.82
CA TYR A 74 5.95 3.39 17.04
C TYR A 74 6.15 1.93 16.65
N LEU A 75 5.47 1.03 17.36
CA LEU A 75 5.50 -0.41 17.12
C LEU A 75 4.17 -1.05 17.54
N SER A 76 3.91 -2.26 17.05
CA SER A 76 2.79 -3.08 17.51
C SER A 76 3.24 -4.49 17.83
N ASP A 77 2.74 -5.04 18.94
CA ASP A 77 2.86 -6.46 19.28
C ASP A 77 1.64 -7.29 18.82
N GLY A 78 0.77 -6.69 18.00
CA GLY A 78 -0.48 -7.28 17.51
C GLY A 78 -1.64 -7.24 18.51
N LYS A 79 -1.41 -6.75 19.72
CA LYS A 79 -2.45 -6.49 20.74
C LYS A 79 -2.46 -5.03 21.16
N THR A 80 -1.30 -4.41 21.22
CA THR A 80 -1.12 -3.02 21.65
C THR A 80 -0.22 -2.30 20.66
N LEU A 81 -0.72 -1.17 20.17
CA LEU A 81 0.08 -0.19 19.46
C LEU A 81 0.71 0.75 20.49
N LYS A 82 2.04 0.82 20.47
CA LYS A 82 2.83 1.67 21.36
C LYS A 82 3.49 2.75 20.53
N ALA A 83 3.39 3.99 20.95
CA ALA A 83 4.07 5.12 20.32
C ALA A 83 4.77 5.99 21.37
N THR A 84 5.93 6.53 21.00
CA THR A 84 6.67 7.54 21.75
C THR A 84 6.77 8.78 20.87
N LEU A 85 6.15 9.87 21.32
CA LEU A 85 6.19 11.17 20.65
C LEU A 85 7.32 11.98 21.30
N TRP A 86 8.33 12.33 20.52
CA TRP A 86 9.44 13.21 20.92
C TRP A 86 9.07 14.66 20.65
N LEU A 87 9.30 15.53 21.63
CA LEU A 87 8.78 16.89 21.64
C LEU A 87 9.91 17.93 21.67
N GLY A 88 9.66 19.13 21.15
CA GLY A 88 10.61 20.25 21.17
C GLY A 88 11.00 20.79 22.55
N SER A 89 10.35 20.33 23.62
CA SER A 89 10.58 20.79 24.98
C SER A 89 11.50 19.85 25.75
N ASP A 90 12.58 20.37 26.36
CA ASP A 90 13.53 19.61 27.18
C ASP A 90 13.07 19.39 28.65
N SER A 91 11.85 19.78 28.99
CA SER A 91 11.38 19.82 30.38
C SER A 91 10.58 18.58 30.78
N GLU A 92 10.90 18.02 31.95
CA GLU A 92 10.25 16.87 32.62
C GLU A 92 8.72 16.99 32.79
N ASN A 93 8.17 18.19 32.72
CA ASN A 93 6.82 18.43 33.19
C ASN A 93 6.00 19.35 32.29
N ALA A 94 4.85 18.85 31.85
CA ALA A 94 3.72 19.66 31.44
C ALA A 94 3.10 20.45 32.61
N SER A 95 3.70 20.47 33.80
CA SER A 95 3.24 21.28 34.94
C SER A 95 3.23 22.79 34.65
N ILE A 96 3.87 23.23 33.56
CA ILE A 96 3.75 24.60 33.02
C ILE A 96 2.32 24.90 32.54
N TYR A 97 1.51 23.87 32.27
CA TYR A 97 0.09 23.98 31.92
C TYR A 97 -0.85 24.09 33.13
N ASN A 98 -0.35 24.48 34.30
CA ASN A 98 -1.21 24.84 35.43
C ASN A 98 -1.89 26.21 35.27
N GLN A 99 -2.01 26.72 34.04
CA GLN A 99 -2.72 27.95 33.72
C GLN A 99 -4.18 27.64 33.44
N SER A 100 -5.09 28.42 34.04
CA SER A 100 -6.52 28.29 33.73
C SER A 100 -6.76 28.49 32.24
N SER A 101 -7.58 27.64 31.63
CA SER A 101 -7.95 27.69 30.21
C SER A 101 -6.87 27.27 29.20
N LYS A 102 -5.71 26.78 29.64
CA LYS A 102 -4.74 26.13 28.75
C LYS A 102 -4.90 24.61 28.82
N ARG A 103 -4.92 23.94 27.66
CA ARG A 103 -4.94 22.47 27.57
C ARG A 103 -3.94 22.01 26.53
N ILE A 104 -3.40 20.82 26.76
CA ILE A 104 -2.52 20.14 25.83
C ILE A 104 -2.98 18.70 25.67
N SER A 105 -2.97 18.21 24.44
CA SER A 105 -3.29 16.82 24.15
C SER A 105 -2.28 16.19 23.19
N TYR A 106 -2.12 14.89 23.32
CA TYR A 106 -1.25 14.06 22.49
C TYR A 106 -2.08 12.88 22.02
N GLY A 107 -2.12 12.63 20.73
CA GLY A 107 -3.05 11.65 20.18
C GLY A 107 -2.64 11.04 18.87
N MET A 108 -3.54 10.18 18.41
CA MET A 108 -3.49 9.54 17.11
C MET A 108 -4.90 9.42 16.53
N LEU A 109 -5.02 9.76 15.25
CA LEU A 109 -6.17 9.49 14.42
C LEU A 109 -5.96 8.16 13.69
N ILE A 110 -7.01 7.36 13.60
CA ILE A 110 -6.93 5.99 13.07
C ILE A 110 -8.00 5.78 12.02
N LYS A 111 -7.59 5.32 10.83
CA LYS A 111 -8.48 4.90 9.73
C LYS A 111 -8.42 3.38 9.59
N ILE A 112 -9.54 2.69 9.69
CA ILE A 112 -9.56 1.23 9.49
C ILE A 112 -9.64 0.93 7.99
N ALA A 113 -8.68 0.18 7.46
CA ALA A 113 -8.60 -0.08 6.02
C ALA A 113 -9.78 -0.90 5.48
N SER A 114 -10.29 -1.82 6.30
CA SER A 114 -11.41 -2.69 5.93
C SER A 114 -12.77 -1.99 5.97
N TYR A 115 -12.84 -0.79 6.57
CA TYR A 115 -14.06 -0.01 6.60
C TYR A 115 -14.31 0.67 5.26
N ASN A 116 -15.55 1.07 5.02
CA ASN A 116 -15.88 1.83 3.82
C ASN A 116 -15.11 3.17 3.83
N ILE A 117 -14.61 3.62 2.69
CA ILE A 117 -13.85 4.88 2.58
C ILE A 117 -14.62 6.10 3.14
N ASN A 118 -15.95 6.04 3.14
CA ASN A 118 -16.83 7.11 3.62
C ASN A 118 -17.16 7.05 5.13
N THR A 119 -16.55 6.15 5.90
CA THR A 119 -16.70 6.12 7.37
C THR A 119 -15.73 7.10 8.04
N GLY A 120 -16.03 7.44 9.29
CA GLY A 120 -15.17 8.30 10.09
C GLY A 120 -15.36 9.78 9.78
N PHE A 121 -14.77 10.64 10.61
CA PHE A 121 -14.80 12.09 10.46
C PHE A 121 -13.42 12.61 10.03
N SER A 122 -13.39 13.46 8.99
CA SER A 122 -12.13 13.95 8.40
C SER A 122 -11.13 12.83 8.10
N GLY A 123 -11.64 11.66 7.69
CA GLY A 123 -10.82 10.52 7.33
C GLY A 123 -10.36 9.61 8.45
N ALA A 124 -10.74 9.88 9.69
CA ALA A 124 -10.42 9.02 10.83
C ALA A 124 -11.69 8.33 11.34
N ASP A 125 -11.62 7.01 11.56
CA ASP A 125 -12.69 6.22 12.18
C ASP A 125 -12.61 6.26 13.72
N TYR A 126 -11.41 6.46 14.26
CA TYR A 126 -11.19 6.61 15.69
C TYR A 126 -10.23 7.76 16.00
N ASN A 127 -10.41 8.36 17.18
CA ASN A 127 -9.49 9.31 17.78
C ASN A 127 -9.10 8.84 19.18
N TYR A 128 -7.81 8.52 19.38
CA TYR A 128 -7.24 8.16 20.67
C TYR A 128 -6.30 9.27 21.12
N TYR A 129 -6.49 9.78 22.33
CA TYR A 129 -5.61 10.81 22.87
C TYR A 129 -5.57 10.83 24.39
N ILE A 130 -4.52 11.44 24.91
CA ILE A 130 -4.40 11.84 26.30
C ILE A 130 -4.41 13.38 26.39
N GLU A 131 -5.10 13.93 27.38
CA GLU A 131 -5.29 15.37 27.55
C GLU A 131 -4.99 15.79 28.99
N TRP A 132 -4.29 16.91 29.15
CA TRP A 132 -4.09 17.56 30.44
C TRP A 132 -5.20 18.57 30.73
N VAL A 133 -6.02 18.25 31.73
CA VAL A 133 -7.13 19.11 32.17
C VAL A 133 -7.15 19.16 33.70
N ASN A 134 -7.24 20.37 34.25
CA ASN A 134 -7.39 20.60 35.70
C ASN A 134 -6.33 19.90 36.56
N GLY A 135 -5.07 19.91 36.12
CA GLY A 135 -3.96 19.35 36.89
C GLY A 135 -3.84 17.82 36.81
N LYS A 136 -4.58 17.17 35.88
CA LYS A 136 -4.58 15.72 35.70
C LYS A 136 -4.56 15.36 34.22
N TRP A 137 -3.88 14.26 33.91
CA TRP A 137 -3.97 13.61 32.62
C TRP A 137 -5.18 12.69 32.58
N ASN A 138 -5.89 12.71 31.45
CA ASN A 138 -6.98 11.79 31.18
C ASN A 138 -6.78 11.19 29.79
N GLU A 139 -7.17 9.94 29.62
CA GLU A 139 -7.07 9.17 28.38
C GLU A 139 -8.46 8.94 27.81
N TYR A 140 -8.59 9.08 26.50
CA TYR A 140 -9.85 8.94 25.78
C TYR A 140 -9.66 8.21 24.45
N LEU A 141 -10.65 7.40 24.09
CA LEU A 141 -10.82 6.81 22.77
C LEU A 141 -12.24 7.07 22.30
N TYR A 142 -12.37 7.75 21.18
CA TYR A 142 -13.64 8.00 20.51
C TYR A 142 -13.72 7.26 19.19
N GLN A 143 -14.86 6.65 18.92
CA GLN A 143 -15.26 6.26 17.57
C GLN A 143 -15.95 7.45 16.90
N LEU A 144 -15.57 7.74 15.65
CA LEU A 144 -16.03 8.90 14.89
C LEU A 144 -17.03 8.48 13.82
N SER A 145 -18.12 9.23 13.69
CA SER A 145 -19.07 9.09 12.59
C SER A 145 -18.75 10.07 11.46
N SER A 146 -19.19 9.75 10.24
CA SER A 146 -19.09 10.67 9.10
C SER A 146 -19.90 11.96 9.22
N THR A 147 -20.76 12.05 10.23
CA THR A 147 -21.50 13.28 10.56
C THR A 147 -20.78 14.16 11.58
N GLY A 148 -19.59 13.75 12.06
CA GLY A 148 -18.85 14.44 13.13
C GLY A 148 -19.39 14.18 14.53
N SER A 149 -20.31 13.22 14.67
CA SER A 149 -20.71 12.72 15.98
C SER A 149 -19.67 11.72 16.48
N GLN A 150 -19.53 11.63 17.81
CA GLN A 150 -18.53 10.76 18.43
C GLN A 150 -19.15 9.92 19.54
N ILE A 151 -18.68 8.68 19.66
CA ILE A 151 -19.04 7.76 20.74
C ILE A 151 -17.77 7.51 21.56
N LEU A 152 -17.86 7.67 22.88
CA LEU A 152 -16.76 7.33 23.78
C LEU A 152 -16.67 5.80 23.91
N SER A 153 -15.63 5.21 23.34
CA SER A 153 -15.38 3.77 23.37
C SER A 153 -14.61 3.35 24.63
N TYR A 154 -13.67 4.18 25.07
CA TYR A 154 -12.87 3.93 26.26
C TYR A 154 -12.39 5.24 26.89
N SER A 155 -12.25 5.26 28.22
CA SER A 155 -11.61 6.37 28.93
C SER A 155 -10.96 5.90 30.23
N LYS A 156 -9.92 6.62 30.65
CA LYS A 156 -9.25 6.44 31.94
C LYS A 156 -8.91 7.80 32.52
N THR A 157 -9.50 8.10 33.67
CA THR A 157 -9.23 9.35 34.38
C THR A 157 -8.00 9.21 35.27
N ASN A 158 -7.30 10.31 35.50
CA ASN A 158 -6.07 10.32 36.29
C ASN A 158 -5.03 9.32 35.75
N TYR A 159 -4.80 9.40 34.44
CA TYR A 159 -3.79 8.64 33.73
C TYR A 159 -2.41 9.01 34.30
N THR A 160 -1.73 8.01 34.87
CA THR A 160 -0.48 8.18 35.63
C THR A 160 0.68 7.41 35.01
N GLU A 161 0.45 6.74 33.89
CA GLU A 161 1.51 6.07 33.15
C GLU A 161 2.52 7.12 32.67
N PHE A 162 3.80 6.76 32.83
CA PHE A 162 4.94 7.68 32.84
C PHE A 162 4.98 8.65 31.66
N PHE A 163 4.69 9.93 31.94
CA PHE A 163 5.21 11.08 31.21
C PHE A 163 6.67 11.26 31.60
N GLY A 164 7.57 11.45 30.62
CA GLY A 164 8.94 11.93 30.83
C GLY A 164 9.66 11.47 32.09
N GLY A 165 10.41 10.37 32.02
CA GLY A 165 11.55 10.22 32.91
C GLY A 165 12.63 11.27 32.56
N PRO A 166 13.62 11.53 33.43
CA PRO A 166 14.71 12.44 33.11
C PRO A 166 15.40 11.98 31.84
N THR A 167 15.28 12.75 30.77
CA THR A 167 16.01 12.52 29.51
C THR A 167 17.22 13.44 29.44
N ILE A 168 18.27 12.96 28.79
CA ILE A 168 19.31 13.83 28.25
C ILE A 168 18.81 14.19 26.84
N GLY A 169 18.07 15.29 26.71
CA GLY A 169 17.52 15.76 25.42
C GLY A 169 16.02 16.05 25.45
N PRO A 170 15.33 16.01 24.30
CA PRO A 170 13.91 16.37 24.19
C PRO A 170 13.03 15.50 25.09
N GLY A 171 11.96 16.10 25.61
CA GLY A 171 10.91 15.43 26.37
C GLY A 171 10.11 14.49 25.46
N TYR A 172 9.39 13.56 26.08
CA TYR A 172 8.60 12.58 25.33
C TYR A 172 7.28 12.23 26.02
N VAL A 173 6.34 11.75 25.22
CA VAL A 173 5.04 11.22 25.65
C VAL A 173 4.86 9.82 25.09
N LYS A 174 4.39 8.90 25.93
CA LYS A 174 4.06 7.53 25.50
C LYS A 174 2.55 7.36 25.36
N LEU A 175 2.15 6.80 24.24
CA LEU A 175 0.77 6.42 23.92
C LEU A 175 0.68 4.90 23.82
N ASN A 176 -0.33 4.30 24.44
CA ASN A 176 -0.52 2.84 24.46
C ASN A 176 -1.98 2.50 24.14
N LEU A 177 -2.27 2.20 22.87
CA LEU A 177 -3.60 1.80 22.45
C LEU A 177 -3.73 0.28 22.42
N ASN A 178 -4.63 -0.26 23.24
CA ASN A 178 -5.06 -1.65 23.12
C ASN A 178 -5.97 -1.79 21.89
N LEU A 179 -5.51 -2.56 20.90
CA LEU A 179 -6.14 -2.72 19.59
C LEU A 179 -7.48 -3.46 19.68
N SER A 180 -7.74 -4.17 20.77
CA SER A 180 -9.05 -4.77 21.01
C SER A 180 -10.17 -3.75 21.16
N TYR A 181 -9.86 -2.50 21.55
CA TYR A 181 -10.84 -1.42 21.63
C TYR A 181 -11.23 -0.83 20.26
N ILE A 182 -10.50 -1.19 19.20
CA ILE A 182 -10.81 -0.81 17.81
C ILE A 182 -11.00 -2.05 16.93
N GLU A 183 -11.45 -3.15 17.53
CA GLU A 183 -11.81 -4.42 16.85
C GLU A 183 -10.63 -5.25 16.29
N ASN A 184 -9.40 -5.02 16.76
CA ASN A 184 -8.17 -5.69 16.30
C ASN A 184 -8.02 -5.65 14.77
N PRO A 185 -7.91 -4.45 14.16
CA PRO A 185 -7.83 -4.33 12.71
C PRO A 185 -6.56 -5.00 12.18
N SER A 186 -6.68 -5.70 11.06
CA SER A 186 -5.54 -6.31 10.37
C SER A 186 -4.70 -5.29 9.60
N GLU A 187 -5.33 -4.22 9.12
CA GLU A 187 -4.71 -3.13 8.37
C GLU A 187 -5.42 -1.80 8.72
N TYR A 188 -4.65 -0.74 9.00
CA TYR A 188 -5.19 0.57 9.40
C TYR A 188 -4.16 1.69 9.18
N GLY A 189 -4.65 2.88 8.88
CA GLY A 189 -3.84 4.10 8.78
C GLY A 189 -3.78 4.80 10.13
N ILE A 190 -2.66 5.42 10.44
CA ILE A 190 -2.46 6.22 11.65
C ILE A 190 -1.86 7.56 11.27
N LEU A 191 -2.33 8.62 11.90
CA LEU A 191 -1.68 9.93 11.92
C LEU A 191 -1.53 10.34 13.38
N PHE A 192 -0.34 10.77 13.79
CA PHE A 192 -0.08 11.23 15.15
C PHE A 192 -0.20 12.74 15.22
N TYR A 193 -0.62 13.25 16.38
CA TYR A 193 -0.78 14.68 16.54
C TYR A 193 -0.54 15.14 17.97
N THR A 194 -0.26 16.43 18.10
CA THR A 194 -0.34 17.15 19.36
C THR A 194 -1.26 18.35 19.20
N THR A 195 -1.87 18.82 20.29
CA THR A 195 -2.69 20.03 20.28
C THR A 195 -2.31 20.92 21.44
N ASP A 196 -2.21 22.22 21.20
CA ASP A 196 -2.14 23.24 22.23
C ASP A 196 -3.38 24.12 22.09
N SER A 197 -4.18 24.21 23.15
CA SER A 197 -5.38 25.04 23.19
C SER A 197 -5.33 26.05 24.33
N PHE A 198 -5.83 27.24 24.03
CA PHE A 198 -5.94 28.33 24.98
C PHE A 198 -7.23 29.11 24.73
N ASN A 199 -8.12 29.10 25.72
CA ASN A 199 -9.49 29.59 25.60
C ASN A 199 -10.25 28.90 24.45
N ASN A 200 -10.57 29.64 23.39
CA ASN A 200 -11.31 29.15 22.21
C ASN A 200 -10.41 29.08 20.97
N ASN A 201 -9.10 29.01 21.15
CA ASN A 201 -8.14 28.89 20.05
C ASN A 201 -7.33 27.61 20.24
N GLU A 202 -7.05 26.92 19.14
CA GLU A 202 -6.30 25.67 19.12
C GLU A 202 -5.38 25.63 17.90
N VAL A 203 -4.15 25.21 18.16
CA VAL A 203 -3.20 24.79 17.12
C VAL A 203 -2.89 23.32 17.32
N SER A 204 -2.66 22.63 16.22
CA SER A 204 -2.26 21.23 16.24
C SER A 204 -1.04 21.04 15.37
N ASP A 205 -0.19 20.13 15.82
CA ASP A 205 0.95 19.63 15.08
C ASP A 205 0.64 18.20 14.63
N PHE A 206 0.98 17.83 13.41
CA PHE A 206 0.52 16.59 12.79
C PHE A 206 1.62 15.93 11.97
N THR A 207 1.74 14.61 12.13
CA THR A 207 2.49 13.80 11.17
C THR A 207 1.71 13.60 9.87
N ASP A 208 2.39 13.10 8.84
CA ASP A 208 1.72 12.44 7.73
C ASP A 208 0.99 11.16 8.18
N TRP A 209 0.00 10.73 7.38
CA TRP A 209 -0.64 9.43 7.53
C TRP A 209 0.31 8.29 7.14
N VAL A 210 0.46 7.30 8.02
CA VAL A 210 1.21 6.07 7.78
C VAL A 210 0.30 4.85 7.84
N GLY A 211 0.57 3.84 7.00
CA GLY A 211 -0.17 2.58 7.03
C GLY A 211 0.45 1.56 7.99
N VAL A 212 -0.41 0.80 8.67
CA VAL A 212 -0.07 -0.28 9.59
C VAL A 212 -0.71 -1.60 9.15
N PRO A 213 0.05 -2.72 9.06
CA PRO A 213 1.50 -2.78 9.22
C PRO A 213 2.20 -1.89 8.19
N PRO A 214 3.44 -1.42 8.44
CA PRO A 214 4.19 -0.56 7.52
C PRO A 214 3.96 -0.99 6.08
N SER A 215 3.22 -0.16 5.34
CA SER A 215 2.51 -0.56 4.12
C SER A 215 3.43 -1.31 3.15
N ALA A 216 3.15 -2.59 2.93
CA ALA A 216 3.71 -3.31 1.80
C ALA A 216 3.10 -2.72 0.52
N MET A 217 3.78 -1.73 -0.08
CA MET A 217 3.48 -1.36 -1.46
C MET A 217 3.72 -2.58 -2.34
N THR A 218 2.77 -2.85 -3.22
CA THR A 218 2.87 -3.90 -4.22
C THR A 218 2.91 -3.29 -5.60
N MET A 219 3.72 -3.85 -6.48
CA MET A 219 3.75 -3.47 -7.88
C MET A 219 3.23 -4.64 -8.71
N VAL A 220 2.32 -4.33 -9.63
CA VAL A 220 1.81 -5.29 -10.61
C VAL A 220 2.19 -4.78 -12.00
N THR A 221 2.93 -5.59 -12.75
CA THR A 221 3.38 -5.25 -14.11
C THR A 221 2.56 -6.01 -15.15
N SER A 222 2.51 -5.47 -16.37
CA SER A 222 1.99 -6.16 -17.54
C SER A 222 3.00 -6.07 -18.68
N PRO A 223 3.69 -7.15 -19.08
CA PRO A 223 3.53 -8.52 -18.58
C PRO A 223 4.00 -8.72 -17.13
N LYS A 224 3.53 -9.80 -16.49
CA LYS A 224 3.95 -10.17 -15.13
C LYS A 224 5.45 -10.51 -15.09
N ASP A 225 5.91 -11.28 -16.05
CA ASP A 225 7.31 -11.63 -16.22
C ASP A 225 7.90 -10.74 -17.32
N ILE A 226 8.85 -9.88 -16.95
CA ILE A 226 9.48 -8.94 -17.88
C ILE A 226 10.70 -9.64 -18.48
N VAL A 227 10.59 -10.02 -19.74
CA VAL A 227 11.68 -10.60 -20.52
C VAL A 227 12.05 -9.64 -21.63
N VAL A 228 13.33 -9.27 -21.70
CA VAL A 228 13.84 -8.34 -22.70
C VAL A 228 15.06 -8.96 -23.38
N THR A 229 15.07 -8.94 -24.70
CA THR A 229 16.19 -9.45 -25.47
C THR A 229 17.33 -8.45 -25.53
N GLN A 230 18.57 -8.91 -25.59
CA GLN A 230 19.72 -8.05 -25.86
C GLN A 230 19.51 -7.21 -27.14
N GLY A 231 19.78 -5.91 -27.05
CA GLY A 231 19.59 -4.96 -28.14
C GLY A 231 18.17 -4.42 -28.29
N GLU A 232 17.22 -4.87 -27.47
CA GLU A 232 15.83 -4.42 -27.52
C GLU A 232 15.50 -3.37 -26.45
N GLN A 233 14.40 -2.67 -26.73
CA GLN A 233 13.75 -1.75 -25.81
C GLN A 233 12.34 -2.25 -25.54
N LEU A 234 11.91 -2.21 -24.27
CA LEU A 234 10.57 -2.58 -23.83
C LEU A 234 9.95 -1.49 -22.95
N LEU A 235 8.67 -1.21 -23.16
CA LEU A 235 7.86 -0.40 -22.25
C LEU A 235 7.08 -1.32 -21.33
N VAL A 236 7.23 -1.13 -20.02
CA VAL A 236 6.62 -1.93 -18.97
C VAL A 236 5.62 -1.07 -18.20
N PRO A 237 4.32 -1.16 -18.49
CA PRO A 237 3.30 -0.57 -17.64
C PRO A 237 3.26 -1.29 -16.29
N ALA A 238 3.11 -0.50 -15.23
CA ALA A 238 3.02 -0.97 -13.86
C ALA A 238 1.94 -0.23 -13.09
N ASN A 239 1.31 -0.92 -12.16
CA ASN A 239 0.43 -0.35 -11.15
C ASN A 239 1.07 -0.55 -9.79
N ILE A 240 1.40 0.56 -9.12
CA ILE A 240 1.89 0.54 -7.74
C ILE A 240 0.70 0.82 -6.83
N LEU A 241 0.49 -0.07 -5.87
CA LEU A 241 -0.69 -0.11 -5.03
C LEU A 241 -0.26 -0.24 -3.57
N SER A 242 -0.97 0.46 -2.69
CA SER A 242 -0.97 0.23 -1.25
C SER A 242 -2.40 -0.03 -0.79
N THR A 243 -2.56 -0.46 0.45
CA THR A 243 -3.88 -0.62 1.07
C THR A 243 -4.74 0.65 1.01
N PHE A 244 -4.10 1.83 1.15
CA PHE A 244 -4.82 3.10 1.29
C PHE A 244 -4.90 3.91 0.00
N SER A 245 -4.09 3.58 -1.01
CA SER A 245 -3.98 4.39 -2.22
C SER A 245 -3.38 3.62 -3.40
N ASN A 246 -3.76 4.05 -4.60
CA ASN A 246 -3.14 3.72 -5.88
C ASN A 246 -2.68 4.97 -6.65
N ASN A 247 -2.64 6.12 -5.97
CA ASN A 247 -2.27 7.40 -6.56
C ASN A 247 -0.78 7.66 -6.34
N VAL A 248 0.04 7.30 -7.32
CA VAL A 248 1.49 7.48 -7.27
C VAL A 248 1.84 8.94 -7.52
N THR A 249 2.61 9.52 -6.62
CA THR A 249 3.05 10.92 -6.67
C THR A 249 4.50 11.06 -7.05
N ASP A 250 5.33 10.07 -6.69
CA ASP A 250 6.74 10.06 -7.04
C ASP A 250 7.25 8.63 -7.22
N ILE A 251 8.26 8.47 -8.09
CA ILE A 251 9.01 7.25 -8.29
C ILE A 251 10.46 7.65 -8.55
N THR A 252 11.41 7.03 -7.86
CA THR A 252 12.84 7.32 -8.03
C THR A 252 13.65 6.02 -8.03
N PHE A 253 14.64 5.87 -8.91
CA PHE A 253 15.51 4.70 -8.88
C PHE A 253 16.60 4.85 -7.82
N ASN A 254 16.82 3.80 -7.04
CA ASN A 254 17.88 3.77 -6.03
C ASN A 254 19.18 3.36 -6.72
N LYS A 255 20.18 4.25 -6.80
CA LYS A 255 21.51 3.88 -7.30
C LYS A 255 22.40 3.40 -6.15
N ALA A 256 23.37 2.54 -6.47
CA ALA A 256 24.36 2.05 -5.51
C ALA A 256 25.35 3.14 -5.03
N SER A 257 25.50 4.21 -5.81
CA SER A 257 26.04 5.49 -5.36
C SER A 257 24.86 6.36 -4.92
N ASN A 258 24.99 7.15 -3.85
CA ASN A 258 23.97 8.01 -3.22
C ASN A 258 23.30 9.09 -4.12
N ASP A 259 23.22 8.88 -5.44
CA ASP A 259 22.52 9.72 -6.40
C ASP A 259 21.15 9.11 -6.71
N ASP A 260 20.12 9.73 -6.17
CA ASP A 260 18.73 9.53 -6.58
C ASP A 260 18.54 10.07 -8.00
N GLY A 261 17.85 9.32 -8.87
CA GLY A 261 17.62 9.77 -10.24
C GLY A 261 16.46 9.07 -10.95
N SER A 262 15.97 9.72 -12.01
CA SER A 262 14.92 9.21 -12.90
C SER A 262 15.37 8.07 -13.83
N GLU A 263 16.66 7.74 -13.79
CA GLU A 263 17.30 6.74 -14.65
C GLU A 263 18.17 5.78 -13.83
N PHE A 264 18.09 4.50 -14.16
CA PHE A 264 18.94 3.43 -13.65
C PHE A 264 19.84 2.92 -14.77
N ASN A 265 21.11 2.65 -14.46
CA ASN A 265 22.05 2.05 -15.38
C ASN A 265 22.94 1.05 -14.63
N SER A 266 22.90 -0.21 -15.05
CA SER A 266 23.82 -1.24 -14.56
C SER A 266 24.14 -2.24 -15.66
N SER A 267 25.44 -2.48 -15.89
CA SER A 267 25.92 -3.54 -16.78
C SER A 267 25.32 -3.50 -18.20
N GLY A 268 25.00 -2.30 -18.72
CA GLY A 268 24.38 -2.13 -20.05
C GLY A 268 22.86 -2.26 -20.07
N LEU A 269 22.21 -2.50 -18.92
CA LEU A 269 20.78 -2.38 -18.74
C LEU A 269 20.46 -0.95 -18.26
N TYR A 270 19.62 -0.27 -19.03
CA TYR A 270 19.16 1.08 -18.75
C TYR A 270 17.66 1.05 -18.47
N ALA A 271 17.21 1.70 -17.40
CA ALA A 271 15.79 1.91 -17.14
C ALA A 271 15.49 3.38 -16.87
N SER A 272 14.38 3.89 -17.39
CA SER A 272 13.91 5.26 -17.14
C SER A 272 12.42 5.26 -16.80
N ILE A 273 12.00 6.28 -16.05
CA ILE A 273 10.58 6.51 -15.73
C ILE A 273 9.99 7.42 -16.81
N GLU A 274 9.10 6.87 -17.64
CA GLU A 274 8.42 7.64 -18.69
C GLU A 274 7.18 8.36 -18.14
N ARG A 275 6.52 7.77 -17.16
CA ARG A 275 5.31 8.31 -16.53
C ARG A 275 5.12 7.71 -15.14
N ILE A 276 4.67 8.52 -14.18
CA ILE A 276 4.41 8.09 -12.80
C ILE A 276 2.99 7.57 -12.57
N GLN A 277 1.98 8.09 -13.29
CA GLN A 277 0.57 7.69 -13.12
C GLN A 277 -0.16 7.57 -14.48
N PRO A 278 -0.70 6.40 -14.86
CA PRO A 278 -0.28 5.08 -14.37
C PRO A 278 1.20 4.85 -14.72
N SER A 279 1.92 4.16 -13.84
CA SER A 279 3.37 4.04 -13.90
C SER A 279 3.82 3.32 -15.18
N LEU A 280 4.86 3.85 -15.83
CA LEU A 280 5.41 3.31 -17.06
C LEU A 280 6.94 3.39 -17.04
N PHE A 281 7.57 2.22 -17.06
CA PHE A 281 9.02 2.09 -17.11
C PHE A 281 9.47 1.79 -18.54
N LYS A 282 10.53 2.44 -18.99
CA LYS A 282 11.20 2.10 -20.24
C LYS A 282 12.50 1.39 -19.92
N ILE A 283 12.64 0.18 -20.46
CA ILE A 283 13.82 -0.66 -20.31
C ILE A 283 14.54 -0.72 -21.65
N ASN A 284 15.85 -0.48 -21.64
CA ASN A 284 16.72 -0.60 -22.81
C ASN A 284 17.91 -1.49 -22.46
N VAL A 285 18.12 -2.54 -23.25
CA VAL A 285 19.16 -3.54 -23.01
C VAL A 285 20.19 -3.47 -24.11
N SER A 286 21.44 -3.14 -23.76
CA SER A 286 22.55 -3.15 -24.71
C SER A 286 22.81 -4.56 -25.29
N PRO A 287 23.28 -4.69 -26.55
CA PRO A 287 23.67 -5.98 -27.12
C PRO A 287 24.77 -6.72 -26.32
N GLN A 288 25.55 -6.01 -25.49
CA GLN A 288 26.60 -6.60 -24.66
C GLN A 288 26.17 -6.86 -23.21
N THR A 289 24.92 -6.57 -22.84
CA THR A 289 24.41 -6.76 -21.48
C THR A 289 24.46 -8.25 -21.11
N PRO A 290 25.08 -8.64 -19.98
CA PRO A 290 25.13 -10.05 -19.58
C PRO A 290 23.72 -10.68 -19.49
N LEU A 291 23.60 -11.95 -19.87
CA LEU A 291 22.35 -12.69 -19.74
C LEU A 291 22.05 -12.98 -18.27
N GLY A 292 20.77 -12.98 -17.89
CA GLY A 292 20.35 -13.36 -16.53
C GLY A 292 19.27 -12.46 -15.93
N PHE A 293 19.17 -12.51 -14.61
CA PHE A 293 18.17 -11.77 -13.84
C PHE A 293 18.75 -10.48 -13.29
N TYR A 294 18.02 -9.40 -13.50
CA TYR A 294 18.33 -8.07 -13.01
C TYR A 294 17.25 -7.62 -12.05
N THR A 295 17.66 -6.99 -10.96
CA THR A 295 16.75 -6.33 -10.02
C THR A 295 17.07 -4.85 -10.02
N ILE A 296 16.09 -4.03 -10.34
CA ILE A 296 16.20 -2.58 -10.31
C ILE A 296 15.49 -2.09 -9.05
N PRO A 297 16.24 -1.64 -8.04
CA PRO A 297 15.65 -1.08 -6.83
C PRO A 297 15.13 0.34 -7.11
N PHE A 298 13.97 0.67 -6.57
CA PHE A 298 13.36 1.99 -6.68
C PHE A 298 12.55 2.32 -5.42
N SER A 299 12.35 3.59 -5.17
CA SER A 299 11.42 4.12 -4.19
C SER A 299 10.16 4.63 -4.89
N ALA A 300 9.02 4.55 -4.20
CA ALA A 300 7.77 5.09 -4.67
C ALA A 300 7.01 5.76 -3.53
N SER A 301 6.32 6.86 -3.85
CA SER A 301 5.47 7.60 -2.92
C SER A 301 4.03 7.63 -3.42
N LEU A 302 3.09 7.27 -2.54
CA LEU A 302 1.65 7.26 -2.83
C LEU A 302 0.94 8.28 -1.96
N PHE A 303 0.04 9.04 -2.58
CA PHE A 303 -0.83 10.01 -1.90
C PHE A 303 -2.00 9.28 -1.25
N ILE A 304 -2.12 9.34 0.07
CA ILE A 304 -3.33 8.94 0.78
C ILE A 304 -4.26 10.15 0.83
N ASP A 305 -5.48 10.03 0.32
CA ASP A 305 -6.56 10.97 0.62
C ASP A 305 -7.44 10.36 1.71
N THR A 306 -7.58 11.06 2.83
CA THR A 306 -8.46 10.64 3.91
C THR A 306 -9.77 11.41 3.91
N THR A 307 -9.96 12.45 3.10
CA THR A 307 -11.20 13.23 3.14
C THR A 307 -12.33 12.83 2.20
N ILE A 308 -13.53 12.88 2.77
CA ILE A 308 -14.68 13.56 2.16
C ILE A 308 -14.64 15.02 2.63
N GLU A 309 -14.79 15.98 1.71
CA GLU A 309 -15.04 17.39 2.03
C GLU A 309 -16.24 17.49 3.00
N SER A 310 -15.99 17.79 4.28
CA SER A 310 -17.07 18.16 5.19
C SER A 310 -17.61 19.51 4.72
N LYS A 311 -18.69 19.49 3.94
CA LYS A 311 -19.48 20.70 3.66
C LYS A 311 -19.83 21.34 5.00
N GLU A 312 -19.45 22.60 5.16
CA GLU A 312 -19.76 23.45 6.30
C GLU A 312 -21.25 23.32 6.67
N SER A 313 -21.58 22.49 7.67
CA SER A 313 -22.87 22.58 8.33
C SER A 313 -22.75 23.60 9.45
N ALA A 314 -23.31 24.78 9.20
CA ALA A 314 -23.40 25.88 10.16
C ALA A 314 -23.95 25.41 11.54
N PRO A 315 -23.49 25.99 12.66
CA PRO A 315 -23.98 25.61 13.98
C PRO A 315 -25.44 26.03 14.16
N SER A 316 -26.31 25.05 14.37
CA SER A 316 -27.65 25.26 14.94
C SER A 316 -27.50 25.36 16.47
N TYR A 317 -27.66 26.58 16.98
CA TYR A 317 -27.85 26.85 18.41
C TYR A 317 -29.24 26.37 18.83
N ASN A 318 -29.30 25.45 19.80
CA ASN A 318 -30.53 25.21 20.56
C ASN A 318 -30.39 25.90 21.93
N GLU A 319 -31.45 26.60 22.36
CA GLU A 319 -31.56 27.46 23.55
C GLU A 319 -31.37 26.76 24.93
N SER A 320 -30.84 25.54 24.99
CA SER A 320 -30.72 24.78 26.25
C SER A 320 -29.32 24.72 26.88
N GLY A 321 -28.36 25.52 26.42
CA GLY A 321 -27.06 25.68 27.11
C GLY A 321 -26.18 24.41 27.19
N ILE A 322 -26.55 23.34 26.47
CA ILE A 322 -25.68 22.18 26.26
C ILE A 322 -24.89 22.46 24.98
N MET A 323 -23.60 22.70 25.14
CA MET A 323 -22.66 22.83 24.03
C MET A 323 -22.67 21.52 23.23
N LYS A 324 -23.44 21.46 22.14
CA LYS A 324 -23.17 20.48 21.09
C LYS A 324 -21.79 20.85 20.57
N SER A 325 -20.82 19.97 20.79
CA SER A 325 -19.54 19.99 20.08
C SER A 325 -19.82 19.71 18.60
N GLY A 326 -20.50 20.64 17.93
CA GLY A 326 -20.46 20.75 16.48
C GLY A 326 -19.05 21.21 16.18
N LEU A 327 -18.21 20.28 15.76
CA LEU A 327 -16.88 20.54 15.30
C LEU A 327 -17.00 21.53 14.12
N GLN A 328 -16.94 22.83 14.40
CA GLN A 328 -16.49 23.78 13.39
C GLN A 328 -15.00 23.51 13.24
N THR A 329 -14.66 22.49 12.45
CA THR A 329 -13.30 22.26 12.00
C THR A 329 -12.80 23.54 11.34
N SER A 330 -11.69 24.09 11.81
CA SER A 330 -11.04 25.16 11.06
C SER A 330 -10.52 24.67 9.70
N LYS A 331 -9.97 25.65 8.99
CA LYS A 331 -9.64 25.76 7.57
C LYS A 331 -8.57 24.82 7.02
N LYS A 332 -7.85 24.02 7.82
CA LYS A 332 -6.80 23.10 7.35
C LYS A 332 -6.58 21.98 8.37
N TYR A 333 -7.17 20.81 8.14
CA TYR A 333 -6.70 19.55 8.72
C TYR A 333 -5.80 18.87 7.68
N PRO A 334 -4.78 18.09 8.06
CA PRO A 334 -4.09 17.21 7.11
C PRO A 334 -5.07 16.12 6.68
N THR A 335 -5.69 16.36 5.52
CA THR A 335 -6.64 15.44 4.89
C THR A 335 -5.94 14.45 3.97
N PHE A 336 -4.62 14.53 3.89
CA PHE A 336 -3.80 13.71 3.06
C PHE A 336 -2.48 13.38 3.76
N GLY A 337 -1.80 12.36 3.25
CA GLY A 337 -0.45 12.02 3.65
C GLY A 337 0.24 11.26 2.53
N TYR A 338 1.48 10.85 2.79
CA TYR A 338 2.26 10.08 1.84
C TYR A 338 2.70 8.77 2.48
N VAL A 339 2.51 7.67 1.78
CA VAL A 339 3.27 6.45 2.06
C VAL A 339 4.45 6.47 1.12
N THR A 340 5.67 6.35 1.64
CA THR A 340 6.86 6.12 0.83
C THR A 340 7.43 4.75 1.14
N ASN A 341 7.62 3.91 0.12
CA ASN A 341 8.40 2.70 0.27
C ASN A 341 9.78 2.94 -0.35
N PRO A 342 10.86 2.96 0.45
CA PRO A 342 12.18 3.27 -0.05
C PRO A 342 12.83 2.11 -0.82
N SER A 343 12.27 0.91 -0.84
CA SER A 343 12.96 -0.28 -1.40
C SER A 343 12.01 -1.26 -2.09
N MET A 344 11.42 -0.84 -3.20
CA MET A 344 10.72 -1.70 -4.15
C MET A 344 11.67 -2.23 -5.22
N ASN A 345 11.31 -3.33 -5.89
CA ASN A 345 12.16 -4.02 -6.86
C ASN A 345 11.41 -4.31 -8.17
N LEU A 346 12.01 -3.91 -9.30
CA LEU A 346 11.58 -4.30 -10.64
C LEU A 346 12.52 -5.37 -11.20
N THR A 347 11.99 -6.59 -11.38
CA THR A 347 12.76 -7.75 -11.84
C THR A 347 12.65 -7.94 -13.35
N ILE A 348 13.79 -8.09 -14.02
CA ILE A 348 13.89 -8.20 -15.48
C ILE A 348 14.77 -9.40 -15.83
N THR A 349 14.35 -10.16 -16.83
CA THR A 349 15.15 -11.26 -17.39
C THR A 349 15.71 -10.84 -18.74
N VAL A 350 17.03 -10.90 -18.89
CA VAL A 350 17.71 -10.60 -20.16
C VAL A 350 18.02 -11.89 -20.90
N THR A 351 17.54 -12.01 -22.14
CA THR A 351 17.71 -13.17 -23.01
C THR A 351 18.57 -12.85 -24.23
N PRO A 352 19.25 -13.87 -24.82
CA PRO A 352 20.03 -13.67 -26.04
C PRO A 352 19.11 -13.35 -27.23
N PRO A 353 19.62 -12.66 -28.26
CA PRO A 353 18.88 -12.44 -29.50
C PRO A 353 18.47 -13.77 -30.12
N ILE A 354 17.30 -13.77 -30.76
CA ILE A 354 16.79 -14.92 -31.51
C ILE A 354 17.87 -15.38 -32.50
N SER A 355 18.22 -16.65 -32.46
CA SER A 355 19.26 -17.20 -33.33
C SER A 355 18.86 -17.10 -34.80
N PHE A 356 19.85 -17.02 -35.71
CA PHE A 356 19.56 -17.00 -37.16
C PHE A 356 18.69 -18.20 -37.60
N ASP A 357 18.95 -19.37 -37.03
CA ASP A 357 18.18 -20.59 -37.35
C ASP A 357 16.71 -20.47 -36.93
N GLU A 358 16.43 -19.83 -35.79
CA GLU A 358 15.05 -19.55 -35.36
C GLU A 358 14.39 -18.48 -36.21
N GLN A 359 15.09 -17.38 -36.51
CA GLN A 359 14.59 -16.35 -37.42
C GLN A 359 14.27 -16.93 -38.80
N PHE A 360 15.13 -17.81 -39.31
CA PHE A 360 14.92 -18.50 -40.58
C PHE A 360 13.71 -19.45 -40.51
N LYS A 361 13.56 -20.20 -39.43
CA LYS A 361 12.38 -21.07 -39.21
C LYS A 361 11.09 -20.27 -39.15
N GLU A 362 11.07 -19.14 -38.46
CA GLU A 362 9.90 -18.27 -38.35
C GLU A 362 9.56 -17.61 -39.68
N PHE A 363 10.57 -17.09 -40.39
CA PHE A 363 10.39 -16.60 -41.75
C PHE A 363 9.81 -17.68 -42.67
N TRP A 364 10.37 -18.89 -42.65
CA TRP A 364 9.92 -19.97 -43.50
C TRP A 364 8.54 -20.52 -43.11
N SER A 365 8.15 -20.46 -41.84
CA SER A 365 6.81 -20.88 -41.39
C SER A 365 5.72 -19.95 -41.92
N VAL A 366 6.00 -18.64 -42.00
CA VAL A 366 5.06 -17.63 -42.51
C VAL A 366 5.07 -17.57 -44.03
N TYR A 367 6.25 -17.53 -44.66
CA TYR A 367 6.40 -17.25 -46.09
C TYR A 367 6.69 -18.48 -46.94
N GLY A 368 7.04 -19.62 -46.34
CA GLY A 368 7.46 -20.82 -47.07
C GLY A 368 6.37 -21.37 -47.98
N GLN A 369 5.11 -21.37 -47.53
CA GLN A 369 3.98 -21.84 -48.35
C GLN A 369 3.70 -20.91 -49.55
N PRO A 370 3.55 -19.58 -49.39
CA PRO A 370 3.45 -18.65 -50.51
C PRO A 370 4.61 -18.76 -51.52
N ILE A 371 5.85 -18.81 -51.03
CA ILE A 371 7.05 -18.92 -51.87
C ILE A 371 7.04 -20.23 -52.66
N SER A 372 6.69 -21.34 -52.02
CA SER A 372 6.63 -22.67 -52.65
C SER A 372 5.57 -22.74 -53.76
N ILE A 373 4.42 -22.07 -53.59
CA ILE A 373 3.37 -22.00 -54.62
C ILE A 373 3.85 -21.23 -55.84
N ILE A 374 4.49 -20.08 -55.64
CA ILE A 374 5.03 -19.26 -56.74
C ILE A 374 6.12 -20.05 -57.48
N ALA A 375 7.07 -20.63 -56.75
CA ALA A 375 8.15 -21.43 -57.33
C ALA A 375 7.60 -22.66 -58.08
N GLY A 376 6.61 -23.36 -57.51
CA GLY A 376 5.93 -24.48 -58.16
C GLY A 376 5.17 -24.08 -59.42
N GLY A 377 4.52 -22.91 -59.42
CA GLY A 377 3.84 -22.33 -60.57
C GLY A 377 4.81 -22.02 -61.72
N PHE A 378 5.96 -21.41 -61.43
CA PHE A 378 7.01 -21.16 -62.44
C PHE A 378 7.63 -22.45 -62.98
N ALA A 379 7.97 -23.40 -62.10
CA ALA A 379 8.54 -24.68 -62.50
C ALA A 379 7.55 -25.50 -63.36
N GLY A 380 6.28 -25.54 -62.96
CA GLY A 380 5.21 -26.19 -63.74
C GLY A 380 4.96 -25.52 -65.08
N GLY A 381 4.94 -24.18 -65.11
CA GLY A 381 4.82 -23.39 -66.34
C GLY A 381 5.97 -23.66 -67.31
N PHE A 382 7.21 -23.65 -66.82
CA PHE A 382 8.39 -23.94 -67.65
C PHE A 382 8.41 -25.38 -68.16
N ALA A 383 8.12 -26.35 -67.30
CA ALA A 383 8.01 -27.76 -67.70
C ALA A 383 6.94 -27.95 -68.79
N SER A 384 5.79 -27.27 -68.67
CA SER A 384 4.73 -27.34 -69.68
C SER A 384 5.16 -26.81 -71.04
N LEU A 385 5.95 -25.73 -71.09
CA LEU A 385 6.50 -25.17 -72.32
C LEU A 385 7.53 -26.11 -72.96
N VAL A 386 8.39 -26.73 -72.16
CA VAL A 386 9.39 -27.70 -72.63
C VAL A 386 8.72 -28.96 -73.18
N PHE A 387 7.76 -29.54 -72.45
CA PHE A 387 6.99 -30.70 -72.91
C PHE A 387 6.17 -30.40 -74.17
N ALA A 388 5.55 -29.21 -74.27
CA ALA A 388 4.83 -28.79 -75.47
C ALA A 388 5.76 -28.67 -76.68
N LYS A 389 7.01 -28.25 -76.49
CA LYS A 389 8.02 -28.16 -77.55
C LYS A 389 8.42 -29.54 -78.05
N PHE A 390 8.75 -30.49 -77.16
CA PHE A 390 9.06 -31.87 -77.53
C PHE A 390 7.90 -32.56 -78.27
N ARG A 391 6.66 -32.36 -77.81
CA ARG A 391 5.46 -32.96 -78.43
C ARG A 391 5.17 -32.42 -79.83
N LYS A 392 5.54 -31.16 -80.13
CA LYS A 392 5.47 -30.59 -81.49
C LYS A 392 6.55 -31.16 -82.40
N THR A 393 7.76 -31.39 -81.90
CA THR A 393 8.86 -32.00 -82.65
C THR A 393 8.57 -33.46 -83.03
N ASP A 394 7.96 -34.23 -82.12
CA ASP A 394 7.54 -35.62 -82.40
C ASP A 394 6.44 -35.68 -83.47
N LYS A 395 5.47 -34.75 -83.44
CA LYS A 395 4.44 -34.66 -84.49
C LYS A 395 5.03 -34.29 -85.85
N GLN A 396 5.95 -33.33 -85.92
CA GLN A 396 6.63 -32.98 -87.17
C GLN A 396 7.46 -34.14 -87.73
N SER A 397 8.11 -34.96 -86.89
CA SER A 397 8.87 -36.13 -87.34
C SER A 397 7.99 -37.27 -87.90
N LYS A 398 6.74 -37.37 -87.45
CA LYS A 398 5.75 -38.33 -87.99
C LYS A 398 5.18 -37.88 -89.34
N ASP A 399 5.00 -36.58 -89.53
CA ASP A 399 4.49 -36.03 -90.79
C ASP A 399 5.56 -35.99 -91.91
N THR A 400 6.86 -36.09 -91.58
CA THR A 400 7.95 -36.21 -92.60
C THR A 400 8.20 -37.65 -93.08
N LYS A 401 7.44 -38.63 -92.59
CA LYS A 401 7.55 -40.06 -92.96
C LYS A 401 6.32 -40.61 -93.70
N SER A 402 5.41 -39.74 -94.15
CA SER A 402 4.28 -40.11 -95.02
C SER A 402 4.57 -39.85 -96.49
#